data_AF-A0A1T5AG39-F1
#
_entry.id   AF-A0A1T5AG39-F1
#
_cell.length_a   1.000
_cell.length_b   1.000
_cell.length_c   1.000
_cell.angle_alpha   90.00
_cell.angle_beta   90.00
_cell.angle_gamma   90.00
#
_symmetry.space_group_name_H-M   'P 1'
#
loop_
_entity.id
_entity.type
_entity.pdbx_description
1 polymer ?
#
loop_
_entity_poly.entity_id
_entity_poly.type
_entity_poly.pdbx_seq_one_letter_code
_entity_poly.pdbx_strand_id
1 'polypeptide(L)'
;MKTPRVAFAVALSFLLASSACSVPAGQGPGSTPSPSASASATDPVSTPTSSQATSSTAPETATATPSYKAVVPPPDTSAPATAAPSPTTTQLPQQPAAGQGQQLRSTGGSAGSTATMASFMTTVMTDVDKYWTKVWQGAGYTEPYVNVIYPGPGEAVFTPCANRMTTDDDAFYCGTNDTIVISQVVATKIWNGEVKANTDPATGNLSGDFSVALAVAHEYAHNLQTELGIIPAPPAAELYPVYKTELHADCWAGVWANSAYYEGILEAGDIEEGIQATMLLGDNELNDPGHHGTPMQRHAAFIAGYNSGIPASCDSWLLDSY
;
A
#
# COMPACT_ATOMS: atom_id res chain seq x y z
N MET A 1 19.85 17.07 9.75
CA MET A 1 20.39 15.72 10.02
C MET A 1 19.26 14.75 9.72
N LYS A 2 19.38 13.92 8.68
CA LYS A 2 18.34 12.94 8.32
C LYS A 2 18.43 11.77 9.32
N THR A 3 17.38 11.55 10.10
CA THR A 3 17.20 10.36 10.94
C THR A 3 17.16 9.13 10.02
N PRO A 4 17.82 8.01 10.37
CA PRO A 4 17.76 6.80 9.56
C PRO A 4 16.33 6.24 9.59
N ARG A 5 15.69 6.12 8.43
CA ARG A 5 14.37 5.49 8.25
C ARG A 5 14.59 3.98 8.09
N VAL A 6 14.15 3.20 9.08
CA VAL A 6 14.18 1.73 9.05
C VAL A 6 13.02 1.21 8.19
N ALA A 7 13.23 0.05 7.58
CA ALA A 7 12.50 -0.44 6.42
C ALA A 7 11.20 -1.18 6.73
N PHE A 8 10.19 -0.94 5.90
CA PHE A 8 9.04 -1.83 5.71
C PHE A 8 8.90 -2.09 4.21
N ALA A 9 8.92 -3.37 3.84
CA ALA A 9 8.44 -3.83 2.54
C ALA A 9 6.96 -4.16 2.75
N VAL A 10 6.08 -3.41 2.10
CA VAL A 10 4.72 -3.92 1.83
C VAL A 10 4.91 -4.84 0.64
N ALA A 11 5.28 -6.10 0.91
CA ALA A 11 5.48 -7.05 -0.17
C ALA A 11 4.10 -7.49 -0.64
N LEU A 12 3.68 -7.06 -1.83
CA LEU A 12 2.67 -7.75 -2.62
C LEU A 12 3.29 -9.08 -3.06
N SER A 13 3.44 -10.00 -2.09
CA SER A 13 3.90 -11.36 -2.32
C SER A 13 2.72 -12.10 -2.94
N PHE A 14 2.51 -11.89 -4.23
CA PHE A 14 1.54 -12.64 -5.01
C PHE A 14 1.96 -14.11 -5.03
N LEU A 15 1.27 -14.91 -4.21
CA LEU A 15 1.41 -16.35 -4.06
C LEU A 15 2.81 -16.84 -3.71
N LEU A 16 2.93 -17.33 -2.48
CA LEU A 16 3.07 -18.78 -2.26
C LEU A 16 2.67 -19.08 -0.83
N ALA A 17 1.48 -19.65 -0.65
CA ALA A 17 1.23 -20.51 0.50
C ALA A 17 2.25 -21.66 0.44
N SER A 18 3.35 -21.56 1.20
CA SER A 18 4.10 -22.70 1.76
C SER A 18 5.28 -22.26 2.61
N SER A 19 5.16 -22.58 3.91
CA SER A 19 6.23 -22.97 4.82
C SER A 19 7.12 -21.88 5.46
N ALA A 20 6.84 -21.72 6.75
CA ALA A 20 7.79 -21.71 7.86
C ALA A 20 8.69 -20.48 8.06
N CYS A 21 8.43 -19.80 9.18
CA CYS A 21 9.48 -19.50 10.16
C CYS A 21 8.88 -19.45 11.57
N SER A 22 8.61 -20.63 12.15
CA SER A 22 8.68 -20.78 13.60
C SER A 22 10.12 -20.58 14.02
N VAL A 23 10.39 -19.59 14.86
CA VAL A 23 11.68 -19.47 15.55
C VAL A 23 11.72 -20.56 16.63
N PRO A 24 12.64 -21.55 16.59
CA PRO A 24 12.83 -22.40 17.75
C PRO A 24 13.53 -21.60 18.84
N ALA A 25 12.92 -21.59 20.03
CA ALA A 25 13.54 -21.12 21.26
C ALA A 25 14.89 -21.83 21.45
N GLY A 26 15.96 -21.06 21.49
CA GLY A 26 17.31 -21.57 21.76
C GLY A 26 17.37 -22.25 23.12
N GLN A 27 17.65 -23.55 23.11
CA GLN A 27 18.12 -24.29 24.27
C GLN A 27 19.53 -23.79 24.61
N GLY A 28 19.72 -23.31 25.85
CA GLY A 28 21.05 -23.03 26.40
C GLY A 28 21.79 -24.33 26.74
N PRO A 29 23.13 -24.31 26.84
CA PRO A 29 23.87 -25.41 27.44
C PRO A 29 24.40 -25.06 28.84
N GLY A 30 23.96 -25.87 29.81
CA GLY A 30 24.77 -26.61 30.80
C GLY A 30 26.02 -25.99 31.45
N SER A 31 25.84 -25.60 32.72
CA SER A 31 26.53 -26.06 33.94
C SER A 31 28.06 -26.34 34.02
N THR A 32 28.74 -25.47 34.81
CA THR A 32 29.66 -25.72 35.98
C THR A 32 31.08 -26.32 35.78
N PRO A 33 32.07 -26.18 36.73
CA PRO A 33 31.97 -25.75 38.15
C PRO A 33 33.00 -24.71 38.70
N SER A 34 32.72 -24.23 39.93
CA SER A 34 33.56 -23.39 40.81
C SER A 34 34.81 -24.11 41.38
N PRO A 35 35.68 -23.45 42.19
CA PRO A 35 35.40 -23.35 43.63
C PRO A 35 35.89 -22.08 44.38
N SER A 36 35.27 -21.88 45.56
CA SER A 36 35.80 -21.33 46.82
C SER A 36 36.03 -19.82 46.99
N ALA A 37 35.22 -19.17 47.84
CA ALA A 37 35.66 -18.75 49.18
C ALA A 37 34.48 -18.28 50.05
N SER A 38 34.52 -18.73 51.30
CA SER A 38 33.63 -18.50 52.43
C SER A 38 33.79 -17.11 53.07
N ALA A 39 32.70 -16.52 53.58
CA ALA A 39 32.62 -15.99 54.95
C ALA A 39 31.19 -15.56 55.32
N SER A 40 30.73 -16.05 56.46
CA SER A 40 29.48 -15.75 57.16
C SER A 40 29.46 -14.33 57.75
N ALA A 41 28.28 -13.71 57.88
CA ALA A 41 27.64 -13.45 59.18
C ALA A 41 26.52 -12.38 59.12
N THR A 42 25.36 -12.76 59.69
CA THR A 42 24.41 -11.97 60.52
C THR A 42 23.56 -10.85 59.90
N ASP A 43 22.28 -11.18 59.76
CA ASP A 43 21.07 -10.36 59.97
C ASP A 43 21.04 -9.68 61.37
N PRO A 44 20.29 -8.56 61.62
CA PRO A 44 18.83 -8.54 61.41
C PRO A 44 18.13 -7.22 61.01
N VAL A 45 16.97 -7.42 60.35
CA VAL A 45 15.66 -6.77 60.49
C VAL A 45 15.62 -5.29 60.93
N SER A 46 15.09 -4.43 60.05
CA SER A 46 14.21 -3.29 60.39
C SER A 46 13.48 -2.76 59.15
N THR A 47 12.15 -2.88 59.13
CA THR A 47 11.20 -1.96 58.47
C THR A 47 10.31 -1.40 59.60
N PRO A 48 9.49 -0.34 59.42
CA PRO A 48 9.07 0.34 58.19
C PRO A 48 9.18 1.88 58.29
N THR A 49 8.85 2.63 57.23
CA THR A 49 7.87 3.76 57.26
C THR A 49 7.68 4.36 55.86
N SER A 50 6.42 4.45 55.48
CA SER A 50 5.77 5.20 54.42
C SER A 50 6.41 6.55 54.04
N SER A 51 6.67 6.77 52.75
CA SER A 51 6.65 8.09 52.14
C SER A 51 5.67 8.11 50.97
N GLN A 52 4.75 9.07 51.04
CA GLN A 52 3.72 9.37 50.05
C GLN A 52 4.37 9.79 48.72
N ALA A 53 4.00 9.12 47.63
CA ALA A 53 4.28 9.60 46.28
C ALA A 53 3.20 10.61 45.90
N THR A 54 3.60 11.87 45.73
CA THR A 54 2.77 12.93 45.19
C THR A 54 2.53 12.71 43.70
N SER A 55 1.25 12.66 43.35
CA SER A 55 0.72 12.79 42.00
C SER A 55 1.27 14.05 41.32
N SER A 56 1.98 13.85 40.21
CA SER A 56 2.39 14.90 39.27
C SER A 56 1.89 14.51 37.90
N THR A 57 0.73 15.05 37.54
CA THR A 57 0.13 14.99 36.21
C THR A 57 1.04 15.74 35.22
N ALA A 58 1.69 15.00 34.31
CA ALA A 58 2.30 15.58 33.12
C ALA A 58 1.20 15.71 32.04
N PRO A 59 1.18 16.80 31.25
CA PRO A 59 0.16 16.97 30.22
C PRO A 59 0.48 16.08 29.03
N GLU A 60 -0.50 15.27 28.61
CA GLU A 60 -0.51 14.63 27.29
C GLU A 60 -0.47 15.73 26.22
N THR A 61 0.68 15.88 25.57
CA THR A 61 0.73 16.50 24.25
C THR A 61 0.09 15.54 23.26
N ALA A 62 -1.19 15.75 22.98
CA ALA A 62 -1.86 15.19 21.82
C ALA A 62 -1.07 15.60 20.56
N THR A 63 -0.38 14.63 19.96
CA THR A 63 0.17 14.77 18.61
C THR A 63 -1.01 14.91 17.65
N ALA A 64 -1.27 16.15 17.21
CA ALA A 64 -2.22 16.42 16.15
C ALA A 64 -1.77 15.71 14.87
N THR A 65 -2.60 14.80 14.38
CA THR A 65 -2.49 14.24 13.04
C THR A 65 -2.56 15.40 12.03
N PRO A 66 -1.65 15.49 11.04
CA PRO A 66 -1.74 16.55 10.03
C PRO A 66 -2.97 16.31 9.17
N SER A 67 -4.04 17.05 9.43
CA SER A 67 -5.17 17.15 8.50
C SER A 67 -4.69 17.83 7.23
N TYR A 68 -4.83 17.15 6.09
CA TYR A 68 -4.63 17.74 4.78
C TYR A 68 -5.50 19.00 4.69
N LYS A 69 -4.90 20.18 4.48
CA LYS A 69 -5.69 21.34 4.09
C LYS A 69 -6.22 21.03 2.70
N ALA A 70 -7.51 20.72 2.60
CA ALA A 70 -8.19 20.57 1.33
C ALA A 70 -7.99 21.85 0.50
N VAL A 71 -7.12 21.78 -0.50
CA VAL A 71 -6.94 22.81 -1.52
C VAL A 71 -7.01 22.13 -2.89
N VAL A 72 -8.13 21.45 -3.13
CA VAL A 72 -8.60 21.18 -4.49
C VAL A 72 -9.97 21.82 -4.59
N PRO A 73 -10.20 22.81 -5.47
CA PRO A 73 -11.52 23.37 -5.66
C PRO A 73 -12.45 22.24 -6.16
N PRO A 74 -13.62 22.04 -5.55
CA PRO A 74 -14.57 21.04 -6.03
C PRO A 74 -15.01 21.37 -7.46
N PRO A 75 -15.35 20.37 -8.29
CA PRO A 75 -16.06 20.63 -9.54
C PRO A 75 -17.39 21.34 -9.23
N ASP A 76 -17.77 22.27 -10.11
CA ASP A 76 -18.87 23.23 -9.98
C ASP A 76 -20.17 22.60 -9.44
N THR A 77 -20.55 22.93 -8.19
CA THR A 77 -21.60 22.26 -7.40
C THR A 77 -23.00 22.85 -7.57
N SER A 78 -23.41 23.17 -8.80
CA SER A 78 -24.79 23.62 -9.05
C SER A 78 -25.87 22.52 -8.98
N ALA A 79 -25.54 21.32 -8.47
CA ALA A 79 -26.50 20.23 -8.24
C ALA A 79 -26.79 20.05 -6.72
N PRO A 80 -28.07 19.98 -6.31
CA PRO A 80 -28.43 19.86 -4.89
C PRO A 80 -28.08 18.47 -4.33
N ALA A 81 -27.50 18.46 -3.13
CA ALA A 81 -27.17 17.25 -2.38
C ALA A 81 -28.45 16.51 -1.95
N THR A 82 -28.66 15.31 -2.49
CA THR A 82 -29.63 14.34 -1.98
C THR A 82 -28.93 13.26 -1.16
N ALA A 83 -29.59 12.83 -0.09
CA ALA A 83 -29.15 11.78 0.83
C ALA A 83 -28.66 10.51 0.11
N ALA A 84 -27.67 9.84 0.72
CA ALA A 84 -27.06 8.62 0.21
C ALA A 84 -28.11 7.53 -0.09
N PRO A 85 -28.14 6.96 -1.31
CA PRO A 85 -28.99 5.81 -1.60
C PRO A 85 -28.33 4.51 -1.13
N SER A 86 -29.16 3.57 -0.69
CA SER A 86 -28.81 2.16 -0.40
C SER A 86 -28.24 1.45 -1.66
N PRO A 87 -27.51 0.33 -1.52
CA PRO A 87 -26.73 -0.25 -2.61
C PRO A 87 -27.66 -0.82 -3.68
N THR A 88 -27.85 -0.05 -4.74
CA THR A 88 -28.43 -0.50 -6.00
C THR A 88 -27.31 -0.44 -7.01
N THR A 89 -27.15 -1.50 -7.79
CA THR A 89 -26.17 -1.71 -8.86
C THR A 89 -25.73 -0.39 -9.50
N THR A 90 -24.57 0.13 -9.08
CA THR A 90 -24.00 1.37 -9.62
C THR A 90 -23.68 1.12 -11.08
N GLN A 91 -24.46 1.71 -11.97
CA GLN A 91 -24.12 1.78 -13.37
C GLN A 91 -22.90 2.70 -13.49
N LEU A 92 -21.76 2.17 -13.94
CA LEU A 92 -20.54 2.95 -14.15
C LEU A 92 -20.86 4.17 -15.03
N PRO A 93 -20.33 5.37 -14.71
CA PRO A 93 -20.49 6.54 -15.56
C PRO A 93 -20.06 6.21 -17.01
N GLN A 94 -20.80 6.68 -18.00
CA GLN A 94 -20.45 6.49 -19.41
C GLN A 94 -19.24 7.36 -19.78
N GLN A 95 -18.19 6.73 -20.31
CA GLN A 95 -16.92 7.38 -20.63
C GLN A 95 -17.12 8.63 -21.51
N PRO A 96 -16.53 9.78 -21.16
CA PRO A 96 -16.51 10.93 -22.06
C PRO A 96 -15.91 10.53 -23.40
N ALA A 97 -16.44 11.05 -24.51
CA ALA A 97 -15.91 10.77 -25.84
C ALA A 97 -14.41 11.07 -25.87
N ALA A 98 -13.59 10.05 -26.19
CA ALA A 98 -12.14 10.09 -26.10
C ALA A 98 -11.55 11.33 -26.80
N GLY A 99 -10.95 12.23 -26.01
CA GLY A 99 -10.02 13.24 -26.51
C GLY A 99 -8.71 12.58 -26.93
N GLN A 100 -7.84 13.31 -27.63
CA GLN A 100 -6.53 12.80 -28.12
C GLN A 100 -5.48 12.54 -27.01
N GLY A 101 -5.88 11.99 -25.87
CA GLY A 101 -4.96 11.41 -24.89
C GLY A 101 -4.29 10.17 -25.46
N GLN A 102 -3.03 9.92 -25.08
CA GLN A 102 -2.43 8.61 -25.30
C GLN A 102 -3.19 7.61 -24.43
N GLN A 103 -4.15 6.88 -25.01
CA GLN A 103 -4.73 5.72 -24.35
C GLN A 103 -3.62 4.80 -23.85
N LEU A 104 -3.83 4.20 -22.67
CA LEU A 104 -3.05 3.06 -22.21
C LEU A 104 -3.37 1.93 -23.18
N ARG A 105 -2.71 1.94 -24.34
CA ARG A 105 -3.11 1.13 -25.48
C ARG A 105 -2.96 -0.34 -25.15
N SER A 106 -4.08 -1.02 -24.99
CA SER A 106 -4.21 -2.43 -25.31
C SER A 106 -4.19 -2.56 -26.83
N THR A 107 -3.00 -2.60 -27.44
CA THR A 107 -2.92 -3.23 -28.77
C THR A 107 -2.87 -4.73 -28.57
N GLY A 108 -4.01 -5.32 -28.25
CA GLY A 108 -4.34 -6.66 -28.68
C GLY A 108 -4.19 -6.73 -30.21
N GLY A 109 -3.03 -7.21 -30.67
CA GLY A 109 -2.77 -7.58 -32.06
C GLY A 109 -2.93 -6.46 -33.10
N SER A 110 -1.97 -5.54 -33.18
CA SER A 110 -1.67 -4.91 -34.47
C SER A 110 -0.19 -4.56 -34.59
N ALA A 111 0.44 -5.12 -35.61
CA ALA A 111 1.85 -4.98 -35.93
C ALA A 111 2.24 -3.50 -36.12
N GLY A 112 2.90 -2.92 -35.12
CA GLY A 112 3.41 -1.54 -35.20
C GLY A 112 4.00 -0.95 -33.91
N SER A 113 3.75 -1.54 -32.74
CA SER A 113 4.36 -1.11 -31.46
C SER A 113 4.91 -2.33 -30.73
N THR A 114 6.24 -2.49 -30.68
CA THR A 114 6.90 -3.47 -29.80
C THR A 114 7.04 -2.87 -28.40
N ALA A 115 5.93 -2.45 -27.79
CA ALA A 115 5.97 -1.97 -26.40
C ALA A 115 6.32 -3.16 -25.49
N THR A 116 7.41 -3.05 -24.75
CA THR A 116 7.79 -4.04 -23.74
C THR A 116 6.98 -3.83 -22.47
N MET A 117 6.91 -4.84 -21.59
CA MET A 117 6.25 -4.71 -20.28
C MET A 117 6.86 -3.55 -19.46
N ALA A 118 8.19 -3.40 -19.48
CA ALA A 118 8.85 -2.25 -18.86
C ALA A 118 8.41 -0.91 -19.48
N SER A 119 8.24 -0.82 -20.80
CA SER A 119 7.76 0.40 -21.47
C SER A 119 6.32 0.72 -21.09
N PHE A 120 5.45 -0.29 -20.96
CA PHE A 120 4.08 -0.12 -20.48
C PHE A 120 4.08 0.43 -19.05
N MET A 121 4.75 -0.25 -18.11
CA MET A 121 4.81 0.19 -16.72
C MET A 121 5.43 1.59 -16.57
N THR A 122 6.46 1.92 -17.37
CA THR A 122 7.04 3.27 -17.41
C THR A 122 6.03 4.32 -17.84
N THR A 123 5.17 3.99 -18.82
CA THR A 123 4.12 4.90 -19.31
C THR A 123 3.08 5.15 -18.22
N VAL A 124 2.59 4.08 -17.57
CA VAL A 124 1.68 4.20 -16.42
C VAL A 124 2.31 5.02 -15.30
N MET A 125 3.54 4.70 -14.91
CA MET A 125 4.27 5.40 -13.85
C MET A 125 4.40 6.89 -14.14
N THR A 126 4.71 7.26 -15.39
CA THR A 126 4.80 8.66 -15.82
C THR A 126 3.46 9.39 -15.68
N ASP A 127 2.35 8.72 -16.01
CA ASP A 127 1.01 9.30 -15.89
C ASP A 127 0.58 9.48 -14.42
N VAL A 128 0.78 8.43 -13.61
CA VAL A 128 0.54 8.45 -12.16
C VAL A 128 1.34 9.57 -11.49
N ASP A 129 2.64 9.66 -11.78
CA ASP A 129 3.55 10.68 -11.23
C ASP A 129 3.13 12.09 -11.63
N LYS A 130 2.75 12.29 -12.90
CA LYS A 130 2.26 13.58 -13.40
C LYS A 130 0.95 13.99 -12.70
N TYR A 131 0.01 13.07 -12.51
CA TYR A 131 -1.22 13.34 -11.78
C TYR A 131 -0.92 13.79 -10.34
N TRP A 132 -0.13 13.00 -9.62
CA TRP A 132 0.17 13.29 -8.22
C TRP A 132 1.04 14.53 -8.02
N THR A 133 1.98 14.80 -8.93
CA THR A 133 2.73 16.06 -8.96
C THR A 133 1.79 17.27 -9.00
N LYS A 134 0.77 17.24 -9.87
CA LYS A 134 -0.23 18.32 -9.95
C LYS A 134 -1.03 18.45 -8.65
N VAL A 135 -1.49 17.33 -8.08
CA VAL A 135 -2.24 17.31 -6.81
C VAL A 135 -1.38 17.90 -5.67
N TRP A 136 -0.13 17.47 -5.55
CA TRP A 136 0.80 17.90 -4.51
C TRP A 136 1.15 19.38 -4.60
N GLN A 137 1.49 19.85 -5.79
CA GLN A 137 1.76 21.27 -6.03
C GLN A 137 0.52 22.13 -5.72
N GLY A 138 -0.68 21.66 -6.08
CA GLY A 138 -1.95 22.32 -5.75
C GLY A 138 -2.18 22.44 -4.24
N ALA A 139 -1.72 21.48 -3.46
CA ALA A 139 -1.77 21.49 -2.00
C ALA A 139 -0.56 22.17 -1.33
N GLY A 140 0.40 22.69 -2.11
CA GLY A 140 1.57 23.42 -1.61
C GLY A 140 2.74 22.55 -1.17
N TYR A 141 2.76 21.27 -1.57
CA TYR A 141 3.90 20.37 -1.38
C TYR A 141 4.87 20.45 -2.57
N THR A 142 6.09 19.94 -2.40
CA THR A 142 7.00 19.68 -3.52
C THR A 142 6.47 18.54 -4.39
N GLU A 143 6.99 18.33 -5.60
CA GLU A 143 6.62 17.10 -6.33
C GLU A 143 7.09 15.85 -5.57
N PRO A 144 6.35 14.72 -5.65
CA PRO A 144 6.80 13.46 -5.08
C PRO A 144 8.08 12.97 -5.74
N TYR A 145 8.83 12.11 -5.05
CA TYR A 145 10.04 11.49 -5.57
C TYR A 145 10.04 10.00 -5.29
N VAL A 146 10.24 9.19 -6.34
CA VAL A 146 10.38 7.74 -6.21
C VAL A 146 11.35 7.17 -7.26
N ASN A 147 12.18 6.24 -6.84
CA ASN A 147 12.98 5.41 -7.75
C ASN A 147 12.13 4.24 -8.23
N VAL A 148 12.35 3.78 -9.47
CA VAL A 148 11.58 2.66 -10.03
C VAL A 148 12.51 1.67 -10.72
N ILE A 149 12.30 0.40 -10.45
CA ILE A 149 13.06 -0.71 -11.03
C ILE A 149 12.08 -1.75 -11.58
N TYR A 150 12.32 -2.18 -12.82
CA TYR A 150 11.54 -3.25 -13.46
C TYR A 150 12.45 -4.44 -13.81
N PRO A 151 12.82 -5.29 -12.83
CA PRO A 151 13.71 -6.42 -13.08
C PRO A 151 13.21 -7.26 -14.26
N GLY A 152 14.12 -7.58 -15.18
CA GLY A 152 13.86 -8.53 -16.25
C GLY A 152 13.78 -9.97 -15.73
N PRO A 153 13.38 -10.94 -16.57
CA PRO A 153 13.31 -12.34 -16.17
C PRO A 153 14.63 -12.86 -15.59
N GLY A 154 14.59 -13.36 -14.35
CA GLY A 154 15.75 -13.86 -13.61
C GLY A 154 16.69 -12.79 -13.07
N GLU A 155 16.39 -11.50 -13.27
CA GLU A 155 17.12 -10.40 -12.65
C GLU A 155 16.66 -10.23 -11.20
N ALA A 156 17.62 -10.16 -10.28
CA ALA A 156 17.37 -9.98 -8.87
C ALA A 156 18.02 -8.69 -8.40
N VAL A 157 17.26 -7.85 -7.69
CA VAL A 157 17.75 -6.61 -7.11
C VAL A 157 17.70 -6.68 -5.58
N PHE A 158 18.60 -5.96 -4.93
CA PHE A 158 18.59 -5.84 -3.48
C PHE A 158 17.88 -4.54 -3.10
N THR A 159 16.92 -4.63 -2.17
CA THR A 159 16.34 -3.46 -1.50
C THR A 159 16.56 -3.58 0.00
N PRO A 160 16.73 -2.47 0.73
CA PRO A 160 16.89 -2.51 2.18
C PRO A 160 15.60 -2.94 2.92
N CYS A 161 14.48 -3.09 2.21
CA CYS A 161 13.19 -3.52 2.78
C CYS A 161 12.96 -5.03 2.72
N ALA A 162 13.62 -5.72 1.80
CA ALA A 162 13.60 -7.18 1.75
C ALA A 162 14.90 -7.72 2.34
N ASN A 163 14.82 -8.56 3.38
CA ASN A 163 15.98 -9.32 3.88
C ASN A 163 16.42 -10.45 2.89
N ARG A 164 16.11 -10.29 1.60
CA ARG A 164 16.41 -11.19 0.49
C ARG A 164 16.59 -10.37 -0.80
N MET A 165 17.21 -10.97 -1.80
CA MET A 165 17.12 -10.48 -3.19
C MET A 165 15.68 -10.66 -3.70
N THR A 166 15.24 -9.77 -4.58
CA THR A 166 13.92 -9.92 -5.22
C THR A 166 13.85 -11.16 -6.11
N THR A 167 12.64 -11.62 -6.37
CA THR A 167 12.33 -12.70 -7.32
C THR A 167 11.49 -12.18 -8.49
N ASP A 168 11.24 -13.06 -9.45
CA ASP A 168 10.36 -12.80 -10.59
C ASP A 168 8.88 -12.53 -10.20
N ASP A 169 8.49 -12.86 -8.97
CA ASP A 169 7.13 -12.74 -8.46
C ASP A 169 6.91 -11.51 -7.57
N ASP A 170 7.93 -10.66 -7.41
CA ASP A 170 7.88 -9.50 -6.51
C ASP A 170 7.32 -8.23 -7.20
N ALA A 171 6.37 -7.59 -6.51
CA ALA A 171 5.92 -6.21 -6.71
C ALA A 171 5.79 -5.53 -5.33
N PHE A 172 6.45 -4.39 -5.11
CA PHE A 172 6.38 -3.66 -3.84
C PHE A 172 7.02 -2.27 -3.91
N TYR A 173 6.61 -1.41 -2.97
CA TYR A 173 7.31 -0.20 -2.58
C TYR A 173 8.20 -0.41 -1.34
N CYS A 174 9.40 0.15 -1.38
CA CYS A 174 10.36 0.16 -0.29
C CYS A 174 10.58 1.59 0.24
N GLY A 175 10.05 1.86 1.44
CA GLY A 175 10.10 3.19 2.08
C GLY A 175 11.46 3.60 2.67
N THR A 176 12.48 2.72 2.69
CA THR A 176 13.82 3.07 3.19
C THR A 176 14.68 3.78 2.16
N ASN A 177 14.51 3.45 0.89
CA ASN A 177 15.25 4.08 -0.21
C ASN A 177 14.32 4.60 -1.31
N ASP A 178 13.04 4.82 -0.99
CA ASP A 178 12.00 5.36 -1.86
C ASP A 178 12.03 4.65 -3.24
N THR A 179 11.87 3.32 -3.24
CA THR A 179 12.00 2.51 -4.47
C THR A 179 10.79 1.60 -4.69
N ILE A 180 10.15 1.73 -5.85
CA ILE A 180 9.18 0.78 -6.37
C ILE A 180 9.93 -0.28 -7.18
N VAL A 181 9.66 -1.55 -6.89
CA VAL A 181 10.14 -2.69 -7.68
C VAL A 181 8.93 -3.46 -8.18
N ILE A 182 8.82 -3.65 -9.49
CA ILE A 182 7.81 -4.53 -10.10
C ILE A 182 8.48 -5.38 -11.16
N SER A 183 8.61 -6.69 -10.91
CA SER A 183 9.20 -7.59 -11.91
C SER A 183 8.39 -7.60 -13.20
N GLN A 184 9.06 -7.58 -14.34
CA GLN A 184 8.42 -7.75 -15.63
C GLN A 184 7.73 -9.11 -15.75
N VAL A 185 8.17 -10.12 -14.98
CA VAL A 185 7.57 -11.46 -14.99
C VAL A 185 6.22 -11.46 -14.27
N VAL A 186 6.13 -10.97 -13.03
CA VAL A 186 4.84 -10.87 -12.33
C VAL A 186 3.86 -9.97 -13.08
N ALA A 187 4.32 -8.85 -13.63
CA ALA A 187 3.49 -7.97 -14.46
C ALA A 187 2.95 -8.70 -15.71
N THR A 188 3.79 -9.51 -16.38
CA THR A 188 3.35 -10.34 -17.52
C THR A 188 2.38 -11.43 -17.12
N LYS A 189 2.59 -12.07 -15.96
CA LYS A 189 1.65 -13.08 -15.42
C LYS A 189 0.29 -12.45 -15.09
N ILE A 190 0.28 -11.27 -14.47
CA ILE A 190 -0.94 -10.49 -14.22
C ILE A 190 -1.62 -10.19 -15.54
N TRP A 191 -0.90 -9.62 -16.51
CA TRP A 191 -1.44 -9.31 -17.83
C TRP A 191 -2.14 -10.52 -18.47
N ASN A 192 -1.51 -11.70 -18.39
CA ASN A 192 -1.98 -12.92 -19.03
C ASN A 192 -3.08 -13.67 -18.25
N GLY A 193 -3.49 -13.23 -17.07
CA GLY A 193 -4.46 -14.01 -16.29
C GLY A 193 -3.84 -15.20 -15.55
N GLU A 194 -2.56 -15.17 -15.21
CA GLU A 194 -1.82 -16.31 -14.63
C GLU A 194 -1.63 -16.21 -13.11
N VAL A 195 -2.00 -15.07 -12.50
CA VAL A 195 -1.83 -14.84 -11.05
C VAL A 195 -3.14 -15.11 -10.30
N LYS A 196 -3.10 -16.07 -9.37
CA LYS A 196 -4.21 -16.43 -8.47
C LYS A 196 -4.05 -15.75 -7.10
N ALA A 197 -4.32 -14.46 -6.99
CA ALA A 197 -4.00 -13.72 -5.77
C ALA A 197 -4.78 -14.20 -4.51
N ASN A 198 -5.93 -14.86 -4.69
CA ASN A 198 -6.72 -15.44 -3.60
C ASN A 198 -6.78 -16.97 -3.69
N THR A 199 -6.86 -17.63 -2.54
CA THR A 199 -6.94 -19.10 -2.42
C THR A 199 -8.36 -19.65 -2.60
N ASP A 200 -9.39 -18.80 -2.58
CA ASP A 200 -10.76 -19.18 -2.85
C ASP A 200 -10.92 -19.62 -4.33
N PRO A 201 -11.24 -20.90 -4.61
CA PRO A 201 -11.39 -21.41 -5.96
C PRO A 201 -12.50 -20.73 -6.78
N ALA A 202 -13.45 -20.06 -6.12
CA ALA A 202 -14.51 -19.31 -6.79
C ALA A 202 -14.03 -17.95 -7.32
N THR A 203 -12.84 -17.50 -6.90
CA THR A 203 -12.26 -16.24 -7.36
C THR A 203 -11.45 -16.43 -8.65
N GLY A 204 -11.50 -15.43 -9.53
CA GLY A 204 -10.78 -15.42 -10.80
C GLY A 204 -9.27 -15.26 -10.66
N ASN A 205 -8.60 -15.00 -11.77
CA ASN A 205 -7.18 -14.64 -11.78
C ASN A 205 -7.06 -13.13 -12.02
N LEU A 206 -5.99 -12.50 -11.52
CA LEU A 206 -5.64 -11.17 -11.98
C LEU A 206 -5.33 -11.24 -13.45
N SER A 207 -5.99 -10.39 -14.24
CA SER A 207 -5.90 -10.39 -15.70
C SER A 207 -5.96 -8.97 -16.23
N GLY A 208 -5.35 -8.75 -17.39
CA GLY A 208 -5.50 -7.50 -18.12
C GLY A 208 -4.45 -6.47 -17.77
N ASP A 209 -4.40 -5.45 -18.60
CA ASP A 209 -3.41 -4.39 -18.56
C ASP A 209 -3.73 -3.36 -17.48
N PHE A 210 -5.00 -3.08 -17.23
CA PHE A 210 -5.38 -2.21 -16.14
C PHE A 210 -5.06 -2.82 -14.78
N SER A 211 -5.10 -4.15 -14.62
CA SER A 211 -4.60 -4.81 -13.40
C SER A 211 -3.11 -4.52 -13.15
N VAL A 212 -2.28 -4.48 -14.19
CA VAL A 212 -0.87 -4.09 -14.09
C VAL A 212 -0.74 -2.59 -13.79
N ALA A 213 -1.53 -1.76 -14.45
CA ALA A 213 -1.53 -0.31 -14.23
C ALA A 213 -1.96 0.05 -12.80
N LEU A 214 -2.96 -0.65 -12.26
CA LEU A 214 -3.42 -0.53 -10.90
C LEU A 214 -2.31 -0.88 -9.90
N ALA A 215 -1.57 -1.97 -10.13
CA ALA A 215 -0.44 -2.32 -9.28
C ALA A 215 0.62 -1.20 -9.24
N VAL A 216 0.95 -0.60 -10.39
CA VAL A 216 1.85 0.57 -10.45
C VAL A 216 1.31 1.75 -9.64
N ALA A 217 0.02 2.09 -9.81
CA ALA A 217 -0.61 3.20 -9.07
C ALA A 217 -0.69 2.93 -7.56
N HIS A 218 -0.93 1.68 -7.17
CA HIS A 218 -0.98 1.23 -5.78
C HIS A 218 0.40 1.36 -5.10
N GLU A 219 1.47 0.88 -5.72
CA GLU A 219 2.82 1.04 -5.16
C GLU A 219 3.26 2.52 -5.08
N TYR A 220 2.82 3.34 -6.04
CA TYR A 220 3.02 4.78 -5.97
C TYR A 220 2.25 5.41 -4.79
N ALA A 221 1.05 4.93 -4.48
CA ALA A 221 0.30 5.41 -3.32
C ALA A 221 1.03 5.12 -1.99
N HIS A 222 1.74 3.99 -1.86
CA HIS A 222 2.62 3.73 -0.71
C HIS A 222 3.80 4.70 -0.61
N ASN A 223 4.36 5.11 -1.76
CA ASN A 223 5.35 6.19 -1.78
C ASN A 223 4.78 7.49 -1.18
N LEU A 224 3.60 7.90 -1.64
CA LEU A 224 2.95 9.11 -1.15
C LEU A 224 2.65 9.03 0.35
N GLN A 225 2.19 7.87 0.84
CA GLN A 225 1.96 7.65 2.27
C GLN A 225 3.24 7.85 3.09
N THR A 226 4.38 7.40 2.56
CA THR A 226 5.69 7.52 3.21
C THR A 226 6.19 8.96 3.20
N GLU A 227 6.07 9.66 2.09
CA GLU A 227 6.47 11.07 1.99
C GLU A 227 5.62 11.99 2.88
N LEU A 228 4.33 11.69 3.02
CA LEU A 228 3.40 12.41 3.90
C LEU A 228 3.52 11.99 5.38
N GLY A 229 4.27 10.95 5.68
CA GLY A 229 4.43 10.42 7.05
C GLY A 229 3.15 9.79 7.60
N ILE A 230 2.27 9.30 6.73
CA ILE A 230 1.06 8.54 7.09
C ILE A 230 1.45 7.20 7.71
N ILE A 231 2.41 6.52 7.09
CA ILE A 231 3.00 5.31 7.66
C ILE A 231 3.98 5.77 8.74
N PRO A 232 3.75 5.39 10.02
CA PRO A 232 4.65 5.79 11.08
C PRO A 232 6.05 5.18 10.86
N ALA A 233 7.10 5.85 11.32
CA ALA A 233 8.44 5.26 11.28
C ALA A 233 8.54 4.10 12.29
N PRO A 234 9.43 3.12 12.05
CA PRO A 234 9.71 2.08 13.04
C PRO A 234 10.17 2.63 14.40
N PRO A 235 9.88 1.94 15.51
CA PRO A 235 9.20 0.63 15.57
C PRO A 235 7.67 0.72 15.49
N ALA A 236 7.07 1.92 15.49
CA ALA A 236 5.62 2.08 15.52
C ALA A 236 4.91 1.52 14.27
N ALA A 237 5.62 1.48 13.13
CA ALA A 237 5.19 0.78 11.91
C ALA A 237 4.83 -0.69 12.15
N GLU A 238 5.54 -1.41 13.04
CA GLU A 238 5.32 -2.84 13.30
C GLU A 238 3.96 -3.14 13.93
N LEU A 239 3.34 -2.14 14.55
CA LEU A 239 2.03 -2.25 15.18
C LEU A 239 0.93 -1.58 14.35
N TYR A 240 1.28 -1.00 13.20
CA TYR A 240 0.32 -0.33 12.33
C TYR A 240 -0.43 -1.39 11.49
N PRO A 241 -1.77 -1.45 11.54
CA PRO A 241 -2.52 -2.46 10.80
C PRO A 241 -2.29 -2.33 9.28
N VAL A 242 -1.78 -3.40 8.65
CA VAL A 242 -1.44 -3.41 7.21
C VAL A 242 -2.65 -3.09 6.35
N TYR A 243 -3.82 -3.64 6.67
CA TYR A 243 -5.04 -3.36 5.92
C TYR A 243 -5.34 -1.85 5.80
N LYS A 244 -5.00 -1.00 6.78
CA LYS A 244 -5.28 0.43 6.69
C LYS A 244 -4.47 1.10 5.59
N THR A 245 -3.19 0.73 5.46
CA THR A 245 -2.31 1.27 4.42
C THR A 245 -2.72 0.74 3.05
N GLU A 246 -3.12 -0.52 2.95
CA GLU A 246 -3.63 -1.14 1.71
C GLU A 246 -4.91 -0.47 1.22
N LEU A 247 -5.93 -0.34 2.07
CA LEU A 247 -7.21 0.25 1.68
C LEU A 247 -7.05 1.72 1.29
N HIS A 248 -6.22 2.45 2.02
CA HIS A 248 -5.92 3.83 1.65
C HIS A 248 -5.15 3.91 0.31
N ALA A 249 -4.21 3.00 0.05
CA ALA A 249 -3.49 2.93 -1.22
C ALA A 249 -4.42 2.57 -2.40
N ASP A 250 -5.33 1.60 -2.22
CA ASP A 250 -6.37 1.26 -3.20
C ASP A 250 -7.28 2.46 -3.51
N CYS A 251 -7.67 3.22 -2.48
CA CYS A 251 -8.47 4.43 -2.67
C CYS A 251 -7.71 5.49 -3.47
N TRP A 252 -6.42 5.73 -3.18
CA TRP A 252 -5.60 6.65 -3.98
C TRP A 252 -5.35 6.17 -5.41
N ALA A 253 -5.19 4.86 -5.62
CA ALA A 253 -5.13 4.29 -6.96
C ALA A 253 -6.46 4.52 -7.73
N GLY A 254 -7.60 4.40 -7.05
CA GLY A 254 -8.91 4.76 -7.59
C GLY A 254 -9.02 6.24 -7.94
N VAL A 255 -8.49 7.14 -7.11
CA VAL A 255 -8.45 8.59 -7.39
C VAL A 255 -7.65 8.90 -8.66
N TRP A 256 -6.52 8.23 -8.88
CA TRP A 256 -5.80 8.32 -10.16
C TRP A 256 -6.62 7.76 -11.32
N ALA A 257 -7.27 6.59 -11.16
CA ALA A 257 -8.11 5.98 -12.19
C ALA A 257 -9.27 6.91 -12.62
N ASN A 258 -9.83 7.69 -11.69
CA ASN A 258 -10.82 8.73 -12.00
C ASN A 258 -10.23 9.77 -13.00
N SER A 259 -9.02 10.24 -12.74
CA SER A 259 -8.33 11.18 -13.65
C SER A 259 -8.09 10.55 -15.01
N ALA A 260 -7.55 9.33 -15.04
CA ALA A 260 -7.27 8.60 -16.29
C ALA A 260 -8.54 8.40 -17.13
N TYR A 261 -9.66 8.13 -16.48
CA TYR A 261 -10.97 8.02 -17.13
C TYR A 261 -11.40 9.33 -17.81
N TYR A 262 -11.31 10.46 -17.10
CA TYR A 262 -11.67 11.78 -17.66
C TYR A 262 -10.69 12.28 -18.72
N GLU A 263 -9.44 11.84 -18.67
CA GLU A 263 -8.45 12.08 -19.72
C GLU A 263 -8.68 11.19 -20.96
N GLY A 264 -9.63 10.25 -20.91
CA GLY A 264 -9.97 9.34 -21.99
C GLY A 264 -8.90 8.28 -22.24
N ILE A 265 -8.07 8.02 -21.23
CA ILE A 265 -6.92 7.10 -21.32
C ILE A 265 -7.36 5.65 -21.13
N LEU A 266 -8.40 5.42 -20.32
CA LEU A 266 -8.92 4.09 -20.04
C LEU A 266 -9.71 3.51 -21.21
N GLU A 267 -9.71 2.20 -21.33
CA GLU A 267 -10.54 1.42 -22.24
C GLU A 267 -11.81 0.92 -21.53
N ALA A 268 -12.76 0.43 -22.33
CA ALA A 268 -13.97 -0.17 -21.77
C ALA A 268 -13.62 -1.53 -21.15
N GLY A 269 -13.84 -1.68 -19.84
CA GLY A 269 -13.46 -2.87 -19.08
C GLY A 269 -12.37 -2.61 -18.04
N ASP A 270 -11.58 -1.55 -18.18
CA ASP A 270 -10.45 -1.25 -17.28
C ASP A 270 -10.90 -1.11 -15.83
N ILE A 271 -12.00 -0.40 -15.58
CA ILE A 271 -12.51 -0.22 -14.22
C ILE A 271 -13.01 -1.54 -13.64
N GLU A 272 -13.64 -2.39 -14.45
CA GLU A 272 -14.01 -3.74 -14.05
C GLU A 272 -12.80 -4.61 -13.73
N GLU A 273 -11.70 -4.50 -14.50
CA GLU A 273 -10.43 -5.13 -14.18
C GLU A 273 -9.89 -4.64 -12.84
N GLY A 274 -9.92 -3.32 -12.57
CA GLY A 274 -9.47 -2.74 -11.31
C GLY A 274 -10.29 -3.21 -10.09
N ILE A 275 -11.61 -3.31 -10.25
CA ILE A 275 -12.51 -3.88 -9.24
C ILE A 275 -12.15 -5.35 -8.98
N GLN A 276 -11.98 -6.15 -10.02
CA GLN A 276 -11.61 -7.55 -9.88
C GLN A 276 -10.23 -7.70 -9.23
N ALA A 277 -9.27 -6.86 -9.61
CA ALA A 277 -7.92 -6.90 -9.09
C ALA A 277 -7.88 -6.61 -7.59
N THR A 278 -8.53 -5.54 -7.14
CA THR A 278 -8.61 -5.20 -5.71
C THR A 278 -9.36 -6.25 -4.89
N MET A 279 -10.40 -6.88 -5.43
CA MET A 279 -11.05 -8.02 -4.77
C MET A 279 -10.09 -9.21 -4.62
N LEU A 280 -9.34 -9.55 -5.66
CA LEU A 280 -8.44 -10.70 -5.69
C LEU A 280 -7.21 -10.52 -4.80
N LEU A 281 -6.76 -9.28 -4.65
CA LEU A 281 -5.68 -8.86 -3.77
C LEU A 281 -6.04 -8.87 -2.28
N GLY A 282 -7.32 -8.95 -1.95
CA GLY A 282 -7.77 -9.02 -0.57
C GLY A 282 -7.63 -10.43 0.00
N ASP A 283 -7.35 -10.51 1.30
CA ASP A 283 -7.34 -11.74 2.07
C ASP A 283 -8.39 -11.69 3.19
N ASN A 284 -8.80 -12.84 3.71
CA ASN A 284 -9.74 -12.91 4.84
C ASN A 284 -9.03 -13.33 6.13
N GLU A 285 -7.75 -13.00 6.27
CA GLU A 285 -6.92 -13.39 7.40
C GLU A 285 -7.11 -12.44 8.59
N LEU A 286 -8.36 -12.18 8.98
CA LEU A 286 -8.76 -11.15 9.96
C LEU A 286 -8.10 -11.27 11.36
N ASN A 287 -7.45 -12.40 11.66
CA ASN A 287 -6.73 -12.61 12.91
C ASN A 287 -5.22 -12.30 12.81
N ASP A 288 -4.71 -12.01 11.60
CA ASP A 288 -3.32 -11.65 11.35
C ASP A 288 -3.20 -10.13 11.20
N PRO A 289 -2.43 -9.42 12.06
CA PRO A 289 -2.16 -7.99 11.89
C PRO A 289 -1.54 -7.61 10.53
N GLY A 290 -0.93 -8.58 9.83
CA GLY A 290 -0.36 -8.46 8.49
C GLY A 290 -1.35 -8.68 7.35
N HIS A 291 -2.64 -8.87 7.63
CA HIS A 291 -3.66 -9.07 6.61
C HIS A 291 -3.88 -7.79 5.77
N HIS A 292 -4.15 -7.94 4.46
CA HIS A 292 -4.20 -6.84 3.49
C HIS A 292 -5.60 -6.22 3.34
N GLY A 293 -6.52 -6.57 4.24
CA GLY A 293 -7.94 -6.24 4.14
C GLY A 293 -8.74 -7.26 3.31
N THR A 294 -10.03 -7.36 3.62
CA THR A 294 -10.94 -8.26 2.91
C THR A 294 -11.11 -7.85 1.45
N PRO A 295 -11.42 -8.81 0.54
CA PRO A 295 -11.79 -8.51 -0.84
C PRO A 295 -12.84 -7.39 -0.97
N MET A 296 -13.83 -7.37 -0.07
CA MET A 296 -14.88 -6.36 -0.08
C MET A 296 -14.41 -5.00 0.41
N GLN A 297 -13.51 -4.95 1.39
CA GLN A 297 -12.92 -3.68 1.84
C GLN A 297 -12.05 -3.08 0.73
N ARG A 298 -11.17 -3.88 0.12
CA ARG A 298 -10.28 -3.42 -0.97
C ARG A 298 -11.06 -2.87 -2.16
N HIS A 299 -12.08 -3.62 -2.60
CA HIS A 299 -13.01 -3.15 -3.62
C HIS A 299 -13.70 -1.83 -3.23
N ALA A 300 -14.25 -1.74 -2.02
CA ALA A 300 -14.94 -0.54 -1.56
C ALA A 300 -14.01 0.68 -1.53
N ALA A 301 -12.75 0.49 -1.15
CA ALA A 301 -11.76 1.55 -1.10
C ALA A 301 -11.41 2.08 -2.50
N PHE A 302 -11.10 1.17 -3.44
CA PHE A 302 -10.85 1.54 -4.83
C PHE A 302 -12.02 2.30 -5.46
N ILE A 303 -13.24 1.79 -5.32
CA ILE A 303 -14.45 2.43 -5.85
C ILE A 303 -14.73 3.78 -5.18
N ALA A 304 -14.47 3.93 -3.88
CA ALA A 304 -14.62 5.21 -3.20
C ALA A 304 -13.72 6.28 -3.83
N GLY A 305 -12.45 5.95 -4.06
CA GLY A 305 -11.50 6.84 -4.73
C GLY A 305 -11.86 7.12 -6.18
N TYR A 306 -12.21 6.08 -6.94
CA TYR A 306 -12.63 6.22 -8.34
C TYR A 306 -13.87 7.08 -8.50
N ASN A 307 -14.85 6.97 -7.62
CA ASN A 307 -16.06 7.80 -7.71
C ASN A 307 -15.84 9.23 -7.23
N SER A 308 -14.99 9.45 -6.21
CA SER A 308 -14.80 10.79 -5.64
C SER A 308 -13.82 11.63 -6.45
N GLY A 309 -12.72 11.04 -6.94
CA GLY A 309 -11.58 11.76 -7.50
C GLY A 309 -10.89 12.70 -6.49
N ILE A 310 -11.17 12.55 -5.19
CA ILE A 310 -10.72 13.46 -4.13
C ILE A 310 -9.80 12.68 -3.16
N PRO A 311 -8.48 12.94 -3.13
CA PRO A 311 -7.54 12.23 -2.26
C PRO A 311 -7.94 12.25 -0.77
N ALA A 312 -8.43 13.39 -0.28
CA ALA A 312 -8.80 13.57 1.13
C ALA A 312 -10.01 12.74 1.57
N SER A 313 -10.82 12.20 0.64
CA SER A 313 -11.90 11.28 1.03
C SER A 313 -11.38 9.91 1.45
N CYS A 314 -10.12 9.60 1.14
CA CYS A 314 -9.50 8.31 1.46
C CYS A 314 -9.01 8.22 2.92
N ASP A 315 -8.87 9.34 3.63
CA ASP A 315 -8.36 9.38 5.01
C ASP A 315 -9.22 8.56 5.99
N SER A 316 -10.50 8.33 5.68
CA SER A 316 -11.37 7.49 6.52
C SER A 316 -10.84 6.06 6.66
N TRP A 317 -10.16 5.52 5.64
CA TRP A 317 -9.58 4.18 5.67
C TRP A 317 -8.41 4.04 6.66
N LEU A 318 -7.82 5.16 7.09
CA LEU A 318 -6.78 5.19 8.14
C LEU A 318 -7.38 5.28 9.54
N LEU A 319 -8.58 5.87 9.65
CA LEU A 319 -9.24 6.17 10.92
C LEU A 319 -10.16 5.04 11.38
N ASP A 320 -10.80 4.35 10.43
CA ASP A 320 -11.75 3.29 10.75
C ASP A 320 -11.06 2.11 11.45
N SER A 321 -11.69 1.63 12.51
CA SER A 321 -11.38 0.35 13.14
C SER A 321 -12.48 -0.62 12.73
N TYR A 322 -12.17 -1.52 11.79
CA TYR A 322 -13.07 -2.60 11.39
C TYR A 322 -12.95 -3.80 12.33
#